data_AF-A0A939WTL6-F1
#
_entry.id   AF-A0A939WTL6-F1
#
_cell.length_a   1.000
_cell.length_b   1.000
_cell.length_c   1.000
_cell.angle_alpha   90.00
_cell.angle_beta   90.00
_cell.angle_gamma   90.00
#
_symmetry.space_group_name_H-M   'P 1'
#
loop_
_entity.id
_entity.type
_entity.pdbx_description
1 polymer ?
#
loop_
_entity_poly.entity_id
_entity_poly.type
_entity_poly.pdbx_seq_one_letter_code
_entity_poly.pdbx_strand_id
1 'polypeptide(L)'
;MKLTKYLILLFFLLLPIFSTHAAPYSVLELCAFSDGQEFQLSTKDSDEAEKSGFQQFKESEFFIRNFKLLIDGTEHVFYKPIEKKKNCIRVDKIPGGKHTVSLNLKAGTYTTLETAAPYITTFKVGLLHSGKINIVKGPVATVEIHQLGKKIVLFEAITDQQVPDCEYSCEVPTGVPLYFVEKPSEEKELCRPTFQLVVENERDKNLGCYDKKAIEEMLGKYIKENNIMCNPEVEIAFFRVFGEGCIVAPAVDPEGIGVLPPQIRIVPAGNKGSKYFVARYPKDKEPYHFNSEKKGTEFIPEKEEIIEFFEEKAQ
;
A
#
# COMPACT_ATOMS: atom_id res chain seq x y z
N MET A 1 74.19 18.66 50.11
CA MET A 1 73.05 17.98 49.45
C MET A 1 71.96 18.99 49.09
N LYS A 2 72.03 19.60 47.90
CA LYS A 2 70.98 20.46 47.34
C LYS A 2 70.98 20.29 45.82
N LEU A 3 70.45 19.17 45.34
CA LEU A 3 70.29 18.95 43.89
C LEU A 3 69.20 17.91 43.61
N THR A 4 67.99 18.11 44.14
CA THR A 4 66.89 17.14 43.93
C THR A 4 65.49 17.72 44.16
N LYS A 5 65.27 19.01 43.90
CA LYS A 5 63.93 19.62 44.01
C LYS A 5 63.46 20.42 42.78
N TYR A 6 64.31 20.61 41.76
CA TYR A 6 63.95 21.39 40.57
C TYR A 6 63.64 20.55 39.32
N LEU A 7 63.76 19.22 39.37
CA LEU A 7 63.53 18.36 38.19
C LEU A 7 62.07 17.89 38.03
N ILE A 8 61.24 17.99 39.08
CA ILE A 8 59.84 17.52 39.03
C ILE A 8 58.88 18.63 38.56
N LEU A 9 59.28 19.90 38.64
CA LEU A 9 58.43 21.01 38.21
C LEU A 9 58.46 21.25 36.69
N LEU A 10 59.48 20.78 35.98
CA LEU A 10 59.59 20.96 34.52
C LEU A 10 58.86 19.88 33.71
N PHE A 11 58.51 18.75 34.33
CA PHE A 11 57.79 17.66 33.65
C PHE A 11 56.28 17.90 33.58
N PHE A 12 55.74 18.84 34.38
CA PHE A 12 54.33 19.26 34.32
C PHE A 12 54.08 20.44 33.35
N LEU A 13 55.13 21.04 32.79
CA LEU A 13 55.02 22.18 31.85
C LEU A 13 55.11 21.77 30.37
N LEU A 14 55.27 20.48 30.08
CA LEU A 14 55.27 19.90 28.73
C LEU A 14 54.23 18.78 28.60
N LEU A 15 53.12 18.87 29.35
CA LEU A 15 51.91 18.19 28.91
C LEU A 15 51.51 18.85 27.59
N PRO A 16 51.28 18.07 26.50
CA PRO A 16 50.73 18.66 25.30
C PRO A 16 49.45 19.34 25.74
N ILE A 17 49.33 20.63 25.41
CA ILE A 17 48.05 21.26 25.27
C ILE A 17 47.31 20.34 24.30
N PHE A 18 46.50 19.44 24.85
CA PHE A 18 45.46 18.78 24.08
C PHE A 18 44.60 19.95 23.65
N SER A 19 44.93 20.52 22.49
CA SER A 19 43.99 21.23 21.66
C SER A 19 42.87 20.24 21.48
N THR A 20 41.87 20.34 22.36
CA THR A 20 40.51 19.92 22.09
C THR A 20 40.18 20.69 20.82
N HIS A 21 40.47 20.06 19.68
CA HIS A 21 39.98 20.52 18.41
C HIS A 21 38.48 20.53 18.63
N ALA A 22 37.92 21.74 18.81
CA ALA A 22 36.49 21.92 18.87
C ALA A 22 35.95 21.10 17.70
N ALA A 23 35.13 20.09 17.99
CA ALA A 23 34.60 19.22 16.95
C ALA A 23 34.09 20.16 15.85
N PRO A 24 34.45 19.98 14.57
CA PRO A 24 34.23 20.97 13.50
C PRO A 24 32.75 21.15 13.15
N TYR A 25 31.87 20.71 14.04
CA TYR A 25 30.44 20.63 13.91
C TYR A 25 29.76 21.26 15.12
N SER A 26 28.50 21.60 14.91
CA SER A 26 27.55 22.03 15.91
C SER A 26 26.52 20.93 16.16
N VAL A 27 25.74 21.12 17.22
CA VAL A 27 24.65 20.23 17.61
C VAL A 27 23.36 21.03 17.65
N LEU A 28 22.25 20.42 17.22
CA LEU A 28 20.92 21.02 17.30
C LEU A 28 20.00 20.13 18.13
N GLU A 29 19.36 20.72 19.13
CA GLU A 29 18.13 20.18 19.71
C GLU A 29 16.95 20.73 18.89
N LEU A 30 16.27 19.86 18.15
CA LEU A 30 15.13 20.22 17.30
C LEU A 30 13.86 19.62 17.88
N CYS A 31 12.90 20.48 18.24
CA CYS A 31 11.63 20.06 18.82
C CYS A 31 10.46 20.32 17.86
N ALA A 32 9.56 19.35 17.71
CA ALA A 32 8.40 19.44 16.85
C ALA A 32 7.13 19.82 17.63
N PHE A 33 6.30 20.65 17.00
CA PHE A 33 5.01 21.09 17.53
C PHE A 33 3.92 20.99 16.46
N SER A 34 2.68 20.75 16.85
CA SER A 34 1.50 20.80 15.98
C SER A 34 0.43 21.62 16.70
N ASP A 35 -0.11 22.64 16.04
CA ASP A 35 -1.15 23.52 16.62
C ASP A 35 -0.80 24.07 18.01
N GLY A 36 0.50 24.39 18.21
CA GLY A 36 1.03 24.92 19.47
C GLY A 36 1.25 23.87 20.57
N GLN A 37 0.90 22.61 20.34
CA GLN A 37 1.14 21.49 21.25
C GLN A 37 2.38 20.68 20.84
N GLU A 38 2.96 19.94 21.79
CA GLU A 38 4.11 19.08 21.52
C GLU A 38 3.74 17.97 20.53
N PHE A 39 4.48 17.86 19.43
CA PHE A 39 4.30 16.78 18.46
C PHE A 39 5.29 15.66 18.72
N GLN A 40 4.78 14.49 19.07
CA GLN A 40 5.59 13.36 19.48
C GLN A 40 6.41 12.78 18.30
N LEU A 41 7.73 12.84 18.44
CA LEU A 41 8.71 12.29 17.50
C LEU A 41 9.24 10.92 17.95
N SER A 42 9.24 10.64 19.25
CA SER A 42 9.66 9.36 19.81
C SER A 42 8.74 8.87 20.93
N THR A 43 8.71 7.55 21.12
CA THR A 43 8.01 6.91 22.24
C THR A 43 8.83 5.73 22.78
N LYS A 44 8.55 5.32 24.02
CA LYS A 44 9.03 4.06 24.61
C LYS A 44 7.94 3.00 24.66
N ASP A 45 6.71 3.39 24.36
CA ASP A 45 5.53 2.53 24.39
C ASP A 45 5.48 1.74 23.08
N SER A 46 5.67 0.43 23.15
CA SER A 46 5.66 -0.46 21.99
C SER A 46 4.29 -0.52 21.32
N ASP A 47 3.21 -0.47 22.09
CA ASP A 47 1.85 -0.61 21.59
C ASP A 47 1.43 0.69 20.87
N GLU A 48 1.84 1.84 21.42
CA GLU A 48 1.70 3.14 20.76
C GLU A 48 2.54 3.20 19.47
N ALA A 49 3.77 2.67 19.52
CA ALA A 49 4.69 2.67 18.39
C ALA A 49 4.15 1.86 17.21
N GLU A 50 3.65 0.65 17.45
CA GLU A 50 3.06 -0.20 16.42
C GLU A 50 1.84 0.46 15.77
N LYS A 51 0.92 1.00 16.59
CA LYS A 51 -0.28 1.69 16.09
C LYS A 51 0.01 2.94 15.28
N SER A 52 1.08 3.65 15.61
CA SER A 52 1.40 4.97 15.03
C SER A 52 2.50 4.92 13.98
N GLY A 53 2.96 3.72 13.59
CA GLY A 53 3.99 3.51 12.57
C GLY A 53 5.38 3.99 12.97
N PHE A 54 5.70 3.98 14.26
CA PHE A 54 7.06 4.27 14.73
C PHE A 54 7.94 3.03 14.54
N GLN A 55 9.22 3.25 14.26
CA GLN A 55 10.21 2.19 14.09
C GLN A 55 11.21 2.21 15.24
N GLN A 56 11.70 1.05 15.67
CA GLN A 56 12.67 0.98 16.74
C GLN A 56 13.96 1.69 16.33
N PHE A 57 14.40 2.67 17.14
CA PHE A 57 15.66 3.36 16.91
C PHE A 57 16.81 2.47 17.40
N LYS A 58 17.75 2.18 16.49
CA LYS A 58 18.90 1.25 16.64
C LYS A 58 19.31 0.95 18.08
N GLU A 59 19.10 -0.30 18.51
CA GLU A 59 19.57 -0.85 19.79
C GLU A 59 19.16 0.00 21.02
N SER A 60 18.09 0.80 20.89
CA SER A 60 17.53 1.60 21.97
C SER A 60 16.14 1.12 22.37
N GLU A 61 15.72 1.51 23.58
CA GLU A 61 14.36 1.34 24.08
C GLU A 61 13.35 2.30 23.45
N PHE A 62 13.81 3.23 22.59
CA PHE A 62 12.95 4.21 21.94
C PHE A 62 12.57 3.79 20.52
N PHE A 63 11.30 4.02 20.19
CA PHE A 63 10.78 4.04 18.85
C PHE A 63 10.75 5.48 18.35
N ILE A 64 11.05 5.69 17.08
CA ILE A 64 11.05 7.00 16.41
C ILE A 64 10.05 6.99 15.26
N ARG A 65 9.32 8.09 15.08
CA ARG A 65 8.40 8.24 13.96
C ARG A 65 9.19 8.15 12.66
N ASN A 66 8.61 7.54 11.63
CA ASN A 66 9.26 7.43 10.34
C ASN A 66 9.36 8.81 9.66
N PHE A 67 10.57 9.34 9.52
CA PHE A 67 10.87 10.57 8.81
C PHE A 67 12.32 10.57 8.30
N LYS A 68 12.60 11.40 7.29
CA LYS A 68 13.96 11.77 6.90
C LYS A 68 14.29 13.16 7.40
N LEU A 69 15.37 13.30 8.15
CA LEU A 69 15.93 14.59 8.52
C LEU A 69 16.73 15.14 7.34
N LEU A 70 16.44 16.37 6.91
CA LEU A 70 17.15 17.03 5.83
C LEU A 70 17.94 18.23 6.34
N ILE A 71 19.18 18.38 5.90
CA ILE A 71 20.01 19.58 6.05
C ILE A 71 20.33 20.08 4.65
N ASP A 72 19.92 21.31 4.33
CA ASP A 72 20.02 21.91 2.99
C ASP A 72 19.48 21.00 1.89
N GLY A 73 18.35 20.33 2.18
CA GLY A 73 17.69 19.39 1.26
C GLY A 73 18.34 18.01 1.16
N THR A 74 19.49 17.79 1.79
CA THR A 74 20.19 16.49 1.77
C THR A 74 19.88 15.69 3.03
N GLU A 75 19.66 14.38 2.88
CA GLU A 75 19.39 13.49 4.00
C GLU A 75 20.55 13.45 4.99
N HIS A 76 20.23 13.62 6.27
CA HIS A 76 21.19 13.63 7.37
C HIS A 76 20.86 12.54 8.38
N VAL A 77 21.80 11.63 8.60
CA VAL A 77 21.58 10.39 9.37
C VAL A 77 22.10 10.46 10.81
N PHE A 78 22.74 11.56 11.21
CA PHE A 78 23.30 11.72 12.56
C PHE A 78 22.31 12.45 13.47
N TYR A 79 21.28 11.73 13.92
CA TYR A 79 20.35 12.22 14.93
C TYR A 79 19.93 11.11 15.88
N LYS A 80 19.39 11.49 17.04
CA LYS A 80 18.83 10.54 18.02
C LYS A 80 17.71 11.19 18.83
N PRO A 81 16.74 10.40 19.34
CA PRO A 81 15.71 10.92 20.23
C PRO A 81 16.31 11.47 21.52
N ILE A 82 15.68 12.50 22.09
CA ILE A 82 16.04 13.03 23.41
C ILE A 82 15.17 12.36 24.46
N GLU A 83 15.77 11.54 25.31
CA GLU A 83 15.03 10.63 26.19
C GLU A 83 14.00 11.31 27.10
N LYS A 84 14.31 12.52 27.55
CA LYS A 84 13.46 13.32 28.45
C LYS A 84 12.45 14.20 27.70
N LYS A 85 12.48 14.23 26.37
CA LYS A 85 11.67 15.12 25.52
C LYS A 85 11.18 14.36 24.29
N LYS A 86 10.01 13.73 24.39
CA LYS A 86 9.41 12.89 23.34
C LYS A 86 9.16 13.62 22.01
N ASN A 87 9.09 14.95 22.02
CA ASN A 87 8.92 15.81 20.86
C ASN A 87 10.24 16.32 20.27
N CYS A 88 11.40 15.95 20.82
CA CYS A 88 12.68 16.50 20.40
C CYS A 88 13.67 15.42 19.97
N ILE A 89 14.49 15.77 18.97
CA ILE A 89 15.66 15.02 18.55
C ILE A 89 16.91 15.86 18.73
N ARG A 90 18.03 15.18 18.94
CA ARG A 90 19.36 15.77 18.88
C ARG A 90 19.98 15.43 17.54
N VAL A 91 20.29 16.44 16.75
CA VAL A 91 21.00 16.34 15.49
C VAL A 91 22.46 16.69 15.73
N ASP A 92 23.35 15.73 15.47
CA ASP A 92 24.79 15.86 15.64
C ASP A 92 25.45 16.14 14.28
N LYS A 93 26.72 16.57 14.30
CA LYS A 93 27.56 16.75 13.09
C LYS A 93 27.04 17.78 12.07
N ILE A 94 26.41 18.88 12.53
CA ILE A 94 25.98 19.95 11.63
C ILE A 94 27.17 20.89 11.34
N PRO A 95 27.56 21.12 10.07
CA PRO A 95 28.65 22.04 9.74
C PRO A 95 28.41 23.47 10.27
N GLY A 96 29.50 24.23 10.39
CA GLY A 96 29.39 25.66 10.67
C GLY A 96 28.91 26.42 9.43
N GLY A 97 28.01 27.37 9.61
CA GLY A 97 27.44 28.14 8.49
C GLY A 97 25.93 28.31 8.59
N LYS A 98 25.35 28.97 7.59
CA LYS A 98 23.89 29.10 7.48
C LYS A 98 23.33 27.82 6.86
N HIS A 99 22.45 27.15 7.58
CA HIS A 99 21.83 25.90 7.13
C HIS A 99 20.31 25.93 7.33
N THR A 100 19.63 25.12 6.54
CA THR A 100 18.19 24.89 6.57
C THR A 100 17.93 23.46 7.04
N VAL A 101 17.12 23.29 8.09
CA VAL A 101 16.82 21.98 8.69
C VAL A 101 15.32 21.71 8.63
N SER A 102 14.92 20.53 8.14
CA SER A 102 13.50 20.13 8.04
C SER A 102 13.30 18.63 8.25
N LEU A 103 12.08 18.23 8.58
CA LEU A 103 11.67 16.81 8.59
C LEU A 103 10.79 16.51 7.37
N ASN A 104 11.19 15.51 6.59
CA ASN A 104 10.37 14.94 5.54
C ASN A 104 9.66 13.69 6.09
N LEU A 105 8.39 13.87 6.44
CA LEU A 105 7.53 12.84 7.01
C LEU A 105 6.97 11.88 5.95
N LYS A 106 6.87 12.30 4.69
CA LYS A 106 6.28 11.50 3.60
C LYS A 106 7.21 10.41 3.06
N ALA A 107 8.52 10.56 3.23
CA ALA A 107 9.52 9.70 2.57
C ALA A 107 9.61 8.26 3.09
N GLY A 108 8.79 7.86 4.07
CA GLY A 108 8.78 6.48 4.59
C GLY A 108 7.42 6.00 5.11
N THR A 109 6.39 6.85 5.07
CA THR A 109 5.06 6.50 5.59
C THR A 109 4.00 7.27 4.82
N TYR A 110 2.87 6.60 4.58
CA TYR A 110 1.64 7.26 4.16
C TYR A 110 1.17 8.25 5.23
N THR A 111 1.44 9.53 5.05
CA THR A 111 0.98 10.55 5.99
C THR A 111 0.64 11.86 5.30
N THR A 112 -0.41 12.50 5.79
CA THR A 112 -0.79 13.86 5.39
C THR A 112 -0.01 14.92 6.14
N LEU A 113 0.96 14.56 6.99
CA LEU A 113 1.72 15.52 7.79
C LEU A 113 2.94 16.06 7.05
N GLU A 114 3.21 17.36 7.21
CA GLU A 114 4.40 18.01 6.67
C GLU A 114 4.96 19.10 7.59
N THR A 115 6.23 19.46 7.38
CA THR A 115 6.86 20.59 8.09
C THR A 115 6.38 21.90 7.45
N ALA A 116 5.69 22.75 8.21
CA ALA A 116 5.12 24.01 7.71
C ALA A 116 6.19 24.98 7.19
N ALA A 117 7.32 25.07 7.89
CA ALA A 117 8.49 25.85 7.48
C ALA A 117 9.76 25.22 8.06
N PRO A 118 10.86 25.20 7.29
CA PRO A 118 12.13 24.69 7.79
C PRO A 118 12.72 25.62 8.86
N TYR A 119 13.51 25.05 9.75
CA TYR A 119 14.30 25.81 10.71
C TYR A 119 15.58 26.33 10.03
N ILE A 120 15.72 27.64 9.94
CA ILE A 120 16.86 28.31 9.29
C ILE A 120 17.67 29.05 10.35
N THR A 121 18.96 28.72 10.48
CA THR A 121 19.84 29.43 11.43
C THR A 121 21.31 29.41 10.97
N THR A 122 22.14 30.22 11.63
CA THR A 122 23.58 30.22 11.45
C THR A 122 24.24 29.44 12.59
N PHE A 123 24.72 28.25 12.25
CA PHE A 123 25.39 27.34 13.16
C PHE A 123 26.83 27.78 13.42
N LYS A 124 27.13 28.04 14.69
CA LYS A 124 28.51 28.20 15.19
C LYS A 124 29.02 26.86 15.70
N VAL A 125 30.23 26.50 15.26
CA VAL A 125 30.93 25.26 15.61
C VAL A 125 31.09 25.12 17.13
N GLY A 126 30.90 23.91 17.66
CA GLY A 126 31.03 23.61 19.08
C GLY A 126 29.87 24.11 19.96
N LEU A 127 28.87 24.79 19.40
CA LEU A 127 27.69 25.22 20.14
C LEU A 127 26.51 24.24 19.99
N LEU A 128 25.71 24.19 21.05
CA LEU A 128 24.36 23.63 21.04
C LEU A 128 23.36 24.71 20.62
N HIS A 129 22.59 24.42 19.59
CA HIS A 129 21.48 25.24 19.12
C HIS A 129 20.16 24.61 19.55
N SER A 130 19.12 25.42 19.71
CA SER A 130 17.75 24.96 19.98
C SER A 130 16.83 25.50 18.89
N GLY A 131 16.15 24.59 18.19
CA GLY A 131 15.24 24.90 17.11
C GLY A 131 13.85 24.34 17.37
N LYS A 132 12.86 24.97 16.73
CA LYS A 132 11.47 24.49 16.71
C LYS A 132 11.00 24.39 15.29
N ILE A 133 10.22 23.36 14.99
CA ILE A 133 9.52 23.18 13.72
C ILE A 133 8.05 22.91 14.00
N ASN A 134 7.20 23.45 13.15
CA ASN A 134 5.77 23.21 13.20
C ASN A 134 5.40 22.16 12.16
N ILE A 135 4.68 21.14 12.60
CA ILE A 135 4.07 20.10 11.78
C ILE A 135 2.62 20.51 11.57
N VAL A 136 2.16 20.41 10.32
CA VAL A 136 0.81 20.74 9.92
C VAL A 136 0.26 19.62 9.04
N LYS A 137 -1.06 19.60 8.84
CA LYS A 137 -1.66 18.84 7.75
C LYS A 137 -1.27 19.50 6.42
N GLY A 138 -0.59 18.74 5.59
CA GLY A 138 -0.26 19.09 4.23
C GLY A 138 -1.43 18.90 3.27
N PRO A 139 -1.25 19.28 2.01
CA PRO A 139 -2.29 19.18 1.00
C PRO A 139 -2.65 17.72 0.71
N VAL A 140 -3.93 17.51 0.41
CA VAL A 140 -4.50 16.22 0.03
C VAL A 140 -5.16 16.32 -1.35
N ALA A 141 -5.28 15.17 -2.00
CA ALA A 141 -6.13 14.91 -3.15
C ALA A 141 -7.33 14.06 -2.70
N THR A 142 -8.43 14.12 -3.44
CA THR A 142 -9.59 13.26 -3.21
C THR A 142 -9.55 12.11 -4.21
N VAL A 143 -9.74 10.88 -3.74
CA VAL A 143 -9.94 9.71 -4.60
C VAL A 143 -11.38 9.27 -4.45
N GLU A 144 -12.08 9.03 -5.57
CA GLU A 144 -13.42 8.47 -5.61
C GLU A 144 -13.43 7.17 -6.44
N ILE A 145 -14.11 6.15 -5.94
CA ILE A 145 -14.16 4.82 -6.57
C ILE A 145 -15.63 4.45 -6.86
N HIS A 146 -15.97 4.44 -8.14
CA HIS A 146 -17.30 4.10 -8.65
C HIS A 146 -17.29 2.68 -9.22
N GLN A 147 -17.56 1.71 -8.36
CA GLN A 147 -17.59 0.27 -8.68
C GLN A 147 -18.90 -0.37 -8.19
N LEU A 148 -19.36 -1.42 -8.88
CA LEU A 148 -20.60 -2.13 -8.51
C LEU A 148 -20.37 -3.18 -7.41
N GLY A 149 -19.13 -3.64 -7.22
CA GLY A 149 -18.71 -4.53 -6.12
C GLY A 149 -17.40 -4.05 -5.48
N LYS A 150 -16.99 -4.61 -4.34
CA LYS A 150 -15.75 -4.22 -3.62
C LYS A 150 -14.49 -4.89 -4.21
N LYS A 151 -14.32 -4.80 -5.52
CA LYS A 151 -13.30 -5.54 -6.26
C LYS A 151 -11.99 -4.79 -6.37
N ILE A 152 -12.02 -3.47 -6.28
CA ILE A 152 -10.85 -2.63 -6.42
C ILE A 152 -10.46 -2.06 -5.07
N VAL A 153 -9.16 -2.03 -4.84
CA VAL A 153 -8.55 -1.46 -3.64
C VAL A 153 -7.43 -0.52 -4.07
N LEU A 154 -7.33 0.59 -3.35
CA LEU A 154 -6.25 1.55 -3.49
C LEU A 154 -5.05 1.16 -2.62
N PHE A 155 -3.86 1.17 -3.20
CA PHE A 155 -2.59 0.89 -2.53
C PHE A 155 -1.63 2.07 -2.66
N GLU A 156 -0.78 2.27 -1.64
CA GLU A 156 0.39 3.13 -1.78
C GLU A 156 1.59 2.38 -2.36
N ALA A 157 2.28 3.00 -3.31
CA ALA A 157 3.41 2.35 -4.00
C ALA A 157 4.68 2.29 -3.13
N ILE A 158 4.82 3.19 -2.15
CA ILE A 158 6.04 3.28 -1.33
C ILE A 158 6.20 2.06 -0.42
N THR A 159 5.12 1.62 0.22
CA THR A 159 5.13 0.50 1.18
C THR A 159 4.39 -0.74 0.69
N ASP A 160 3.71 -0.65 -0.46
CA ASP A 160 2.84 -1.70 -1.00
C ASP A 160 1.67 -2.05 -0.06
N GLN A 161 1.20 -1.08 0.73
CA GLN A 161 0.09 -1.27 1.67
C GLN A 161 -1.22 -0.68 1.16
N GLN A 162 -2.32 -1.33 1.52
CA GLN A 162 -3.67 -0.84 1.24
C GLN A 162 -3.90 0.48 1.98
N VAL A 163 -4.46 1.47 1.28
CA VAL A 163 -4.97 2.70 1.90
C VAL A 163 -6.23 2.34 2.70
N PRO A 164 -6.23 2.56 4.03
CA PRO A 164 -7.36 2.19 4.88
C PRO A 164 -8.61 3.01 4.52
N ASP A 165 -9.77 2.39 4.71
CA ASP A 165 -11.10 3.01 4.56
C ASP A 165 -11.41 3.67 3.20
N CYS A 166 -10.63 3.35 2.15
CA CYS A 166 -10.82 3.91 0.81
C CYS A 166 -11.64 2.99 -0.12
N GLU A 167 -12.85 2.61 0.31
CA GLU A 167 -13.74 1.75 -0.51
C GLU A 167 -14.54 2.53 -1.57
N TYR A 168 -14.90 3.78 -1.24
CA TYR A 168 -15.75 4.65 -2.06
C TYR A 168 -15.13 6.03 -2.24
N SER A 169 -14.61 6.64 -1.17
CA SER A 169 -13.94 7.93 -1.22
C SER A 169 -12.96 8.07 -0.06
N CYS A 170 -11.81 8.69 -0.30
CA CYS A 170 -10.83 9.00 0.75
C CYS A 170 -9.95 10.21 0.38
N GLU A 171 -9.36 10.84 1.40
CA GLU A 171 -8.31 11.85 1.22
C GLU A 171 -6.93 11.20 1.22
N VAL A 172 -6.13 11.51 0.20
CA VAL A 172 -4.78 10.97 0.02
C VAL A 172 -3.73 12.08 0.06
N PRO A 173 -2.55 11.87 0.69
CA PRO A 173 -1.49 12.86 0.72
C PRO A 173 -0.90 13.08 -0.68
N THR A 174 -0.66 14.34 -1.03
CA THR A 174 -0.01 14.68 -2.31
C THR A 174 1.44 14.22 -2.37
N GLY A 175 1.91 13.89 -3.58
CA GLY A 175 3.29 13.49 -3.82
C GLY A 175 3.64 12.06 -3.38
N VAL A 176 2.69 11.30 -2.83
CA VAL A 176 2.83 9.87 -2.54
C VAL A 176 2.23 9.07 -3.70
N PRO A 177 3.02 8.24 -4.41
CA PRO A 177 2.48 7.47 -5.52
C PRO A 177 1.51 6.38 -5.04
N LEU A 178 0.44 6.16 -5.82
CA LEU A 178 -0.65 5.24 -5.54
C LEU A 178 -0.97 4.40 -6.77
N TYR A 179 -1.59 3.24 -6.59
CA TYR A 179 -2.11 2.42 -7.68
C TYR A 179 -3.31 1.60 -7.23
N PHE A 180 -4.11 1.10 -8.18
CA PHE A 180 -5.27 0.26 -7.91
C PHE A 180 -4.96 -1.22 -8.14
N VAL A 181 -5.56 -2.09 -7.33
CA VAL A 181 -5.45 -3.55 -7.42
C VAL A 181 -6.82 -4.19 -7.51
N GLU A 182 -6.96 -5.17 -8.40
CA GLU A 182 -8.11 -6.08 -8.38
C GLU A 182 -7.97 -7.13 -7.27
N LYS A 183 -8.83 -7.05 -6.25
CA LYS A 183 -9.08 -8.15 -5.33
C LYS A 183 -9.55 -9.37 -6.14
N PRO A 184 -8.92 -10.54 -5.96
CA PRO A 184 -9.58 -11.77 -6.39
C PRO A 184 -10.92 -11.87 -5.64
N SER A 185 -12.03 -12.02 -6.36
CA SER A 185 -13.32 -12.22 -5.71
C SER A 185 -13.25 -13.52 -4.87
N GLU A 186 -13.44 -13.38 -3.56
CA GLU A 186 -13.60 -14.52 -2.63
C GLU A 186 -15.06 -14.97 -2.56
N GLU A 187 -15.98 -14.20 -3.14
CA GLU A 187 -17.41 -14.45 -3.08
C GLU A 187 -17.77 -15.53 -4.10
N LYS A 188 -18.10 -16.71 -3.59
CA LYS A 188 -18.59 -17.82 -4.40
C LYS A 188 -20.11 -17.79 -4.42
N GLU A 189 -20.69 -17.86 -5.61
CA GLU A 189 -22.12 -18.06 -5.83
C GLU A 189 -22.38 -19.42 -6.48
N LEU A 190 -23.63 -19.87 -6.55
CA LEU A 190 -23.97 -21.06 -7.33
C LEU A 190 -23.54 -20.88 -8.79
N CYS A 191 -22.82 -21.86 -9.33
CA CYS A 191 -22.33 -21.81 -10.70
C CYS A 191 -23.48 -21.60 -11.71
N ARG A 192 -23.21 -20.84 -12.77
CA ARG A 192 -24.11 -20.80 -13.94
C ARG A 192 -23.80 -22.00 -14.85
N PRO A 193 -24.81 -22.80 -15.24
CA PRO A 193 -24.58 -23.96 -16.10
C PRO A 193 -24.29 -23.53 -17.54
N THR A 194 -23.31 -24.16 -18.16
CA THR A 194 -23.07 -24.16 -19.62
C THR A 194 -22.90 -25.60 -20.07
N PHE A 195 -23.33 -25.97 -21.28
CA PHE A 195 -23.24 -27.36 -21.70
C PHE A 195 -22.90 -27.54 -23.18
N GLN A 196 -22.39 -28.72 -23.49
CA GLN A 196 -22.25 -29.25 -24.85
C GLN A 196 -23.11 -30.51 -24.98
N LEU A 197 -24.00 -30.50 -25.97
CA LEU A 197 -24.75 -31.68 -26.39
C LEU A 197 -23.87 -32.55 -27.29
N VAL A 198 -23.70 -33.82 -26.92
CA VAL A 198 -23.02 -34.86 -27.69
C VAL A 198 -24.09 -35.85 -28.15
N VAL A 199 -24.17 -36.09 -29.45
CA VAL A 199 -25.09 -37.07 -30.05
C VAL A 199 -24.28 -38.11 -30.81
N GLU A 200 -24.77 -39.34 -30.89
CA GLU A 200 -24.11 -40.42 -31.63
C GLU A 200 -24.13 -40.17 -33.15
N ASN A 201 -25.19 -39.53 -33.65
CA ASN A 201 -25.35 -39.17 -35.05
C ASN A 201 -25.54 -37.65 -35.20
N GLU A 202 -24.73 -36.98 -36.03
CA GLU A 202 -24.86 -35.53 -36.28
C GLU A 202 -26.24 -35.13 -36.87
N ARG A 203 -26.99 -36.06 -37.48
CA ARG A 203 -28.38 -35.82 -37.88
C ARG A 203 -29.31 -35.59 -36.68
N ASP A 204 -29.02 -36.25 -35.56
CA ASP A 204 -29.85 -36.18 -34.35
C ASP A 204 -29.68 -34.83 -33.66
N LYS A 205 -28.51 -34.21 -33.78
CA LYS A 205 -28.19 -32.89 -33.20
C LYS A 205 -29.19 -31.80 -33.58
N ASN A 206 -29.82 -31.93 -34.75
CA ASN A 206 -30.78 -30.98 -35.30
C ASN A 206 -32.24 -31.37 -35.02
N LEU A 207 -32.49 -32.43 -34.25
CA LEU A 207 -33.84 -32.76 -33.81
C LEU A 207 -34.37 -31.62 -32.93
N GLY A 208 -35.53 -31.06 -33.29
CA GLY A 208 -36.15 -29.93 -32.58
C GLY A 208 -36.64 -30.25 -31.16
N CYS A 209 -36.39 -31.46 -30.66
CA CYS A 209 -36.78 -31.91 -29.33
C CYS A 209 -35.72 -31.63 -28.25
N TYR A 210 -34.49 -31.26 -28.62
CA TYR A 210 -33.47 -30.84 -27.66
C TYR A 210 -33.72 -29.40 -27.19
N ASP A 211 -34.59 -29.26 -26.19
CA ASP A 211 -34.91 -27.95 -25.60
C ASP A 211 -33.78 -27.47 -24.68
N LYS A 212 -33.04 -26.48 -25.16
CA LYS A 212 -31.96 -25.82 -24.40
C LYS A 212 -32.42 -25.35 -23.02
N LYS A 213 -33.63 -24.78 -22.88
CA LYS A 213 -34.13 -24.24 -21.62
C LYS A 213 -34.38 -25.35 -20.61
N ALA A 214 -34.99 -26.45 -21.06
CA ALA A 214 -35.22 -27.63 -20.21
C ALA A 214 -33.89 -28.24 -19.71
N ILE A 215 -32.86 -28.29 -20.56
CA ILE A 215 -31.53 -28.78 -20.20
C ILE A 215 -30.85 -27.86 -19.17
N GLU A 216 -30.94 -26.54 -19.35
CA GLU A 216 -30.41 -25.55 -18.40
C GLU A 216 -31.12 -25.62 -17.03
N GLU A 217 -32.44 -25.81 -17.01
CA GLU A 217 -33.21 -25.98 -15.77
C GLU A 217 -32.81 -27.26 -15.00
N MET A 218 -32.64 -28.38 -15.72
CA MET A 218 -32.16 -29.64 -15.16
C MET A 218 -30.75 -29.49 -14.56
N LEU A 219 -29.81 -28.87 -15.29
CA LEU A 219 -28.45 -28.64 -14.79
C LEU A 219 -28.42 -27.65 -13.63
N GLY A 220 -29.26 -26.61 -13.66
CA GLY A 220 -29.41 -25.65 -12.56
C GLY A 220 -29.93 -26.29 -11.28
N LYS A 221 -30.87 -27.25 -11.38
CA LYS A 221 -31.32 -28.06 -10.24
C LYS A 221 -30.17 -28.91 -9.68
N TYR A 222 -29.42 -29.56 -10.55
CA TYR A 222 -28.26 -30.37 -10.16
C TYR A 222 -27.18 -29.54 -9.45
N ILE A 223 -26.87 -28.32 -9.93
CA ILE A 223 -25.95 -27.38 -9.27
C ILE A 223 -26.40 -27.03 -7.86
N LYS A 224 -27.70 -26.75 -7.68
CA LYS A 224 -28.29 -26.43 -6.37
C LYS A 224 -28.21 -27.60 -5.40
N GLU A 225 -28.60 -28.79 -5.86
CA GLU A 225 -28.62 -30.00 -5.03
C GLU A 225 -27.22 -30.45 -4.58
N ASN A 226 -26.20 -30.16 -5.39
CA ASN A 226 -24.81 -30.56 -5.12
C ASN A 226 -23.92 -29.41 -4.60
N ASN A 227 -24.51 -28.24 -4.32
CA ASN A 227 -23.81 -27.05 -3.82
C ASN A 227 -22.55 -26.68 -4.64
N ILE A 228 -22.69 -26.66 -5.96
CA ILE A 228 -21.58 -26.35 -6.87
C ILE A 228 -21.40 -24.83 -6.96
N MET A 229 -20.32 -24.34 -6.37
CA MET A 229 -20.04 -22.93 -6.21
C MET A 229 -18.93 -22.47 -7.16
N CYS A 230 -19.15 -21.35 -7.84
CA CYS A 230 -18.20 -20.72 -8.75
C CYS A 230 -17.95 -19.29 -8.29
N ASN A 231 -16.74 -18.80 -8.52
CA ASN A 231 -16.54 -17.35 -8.60
C ASN A 231 -17.25 -16.85 -9.87
N PRO A 232 -18.31 -16.02 -9.77
CA PRO A 232 -19.16 -15.64 -10.90
C PRO A 232 -18.40 -14.86 -12.01
N GLU A 233 -17.20 -14.40 -11.73
CA GLU A 233 -16.37 -13.61 -12.65
C GLU A 233 -15.29 -14.44 -13.34
N VAL A 234 -14.94 -15.59 -12.78
CA VAL A 234 -13.78 -16.38 -13.20
C VAL A 234 -14.17 -17.78 -13.64
N GLU A 235 -15.30 -18.32 -13.20
CA GLU A 235 -15.61 -19.74 -13.32
C GLU A 235 -17.04 -19.98 -13.84
N ILE A 236 -17.17 -20.98 -14.70
CA ILE A 236 -18.46 -21.56 -15.08
C ILE A 236 -18.44 -23.07 -14.88
N ALA A 237 -19.60 -23.65 -14.56
CA ALA A 237 -19.77 -25.10 -14.57
C ALA A 237 -20.14 -25.54 -15.99
N PHE A 238 -19.19 -26.22 -16.65
CA PHE A 238 -19.38 -26.80 -17.97
C PHE A 238 -19.77 -28.27 -17.86
N PHE A 239 -20.85 -28.66 -18.53
CA PHE A 239 -21.38 -30.01 -18.54
C PHE A 239 -21.32 -30.62 -19.94
N ARG A 240 -20.89 -31.89 -20.03
CA ARG A 240 -21.15 -32.71 -21.23
C ARG A 240 -22.44 -33.49 -21.04
N VAL A 241 -23.35 -33.33 -21.99
CA VAL A 241 -24.69 -33.91 -21.96
C VAL A 241 -24.90 -34.74 -23.22
N PHE A 242 -25.47 -35.94 -23.10
CA PHE A 242 -25.63 -36.87 -24.21
C PHE A 242 -27.10 -36.93 -24.64
N GLY A 243 -27.32 -36.95 -25.96
CA GLY A 243 -28.65 -37.06 -26.56
C GLY A 243 -28.82 -38.37 -27.32
N GLU A 244 -29.90 -39.09 -27.03
CA GLU A 244 -30.32 -40.30 -27.75
C GLU A 244 -31.82 -40.19 -28.07
N GLY A 245 -32.21 -40.06 -29.35
CA GLY A 245 -33.61 -40.13 -29.76
C GLY A 245 -34.57 -39.21 -28.99
N CYS A 246 -34.16 -37.96 -28.71
CA CYS A 246 -34.86 -36.94 -27.90
C CYS A 246 -34.80 -37.10 -26.38
N ILE A 247 -34.08 -38.11 -25.88
CA ILE A 247 -33.78 -38.25 -24.46
C ILE A 247 -32.45 -37.56 -24.19
N VAL A 248 -32.43 -36.69 -23.18
CA VAL A 248 -31.22 -36.03 -22.72
C VAL A 248 -30.80 -36.65 -21.40
N ALA A 249 -29.62 -37.26 -21.38
CA ALA A 249 -29.02 -37.82 -20.18
C ALA A 249 -27.67 -37.16 -19.89
N PRO A 250 -27.34 -36.90 -18.61
CA PRO A 250 -25.96 -36.79 -18.24
C PRO A 250 -25.28 -38.15 -18.53
N ALA A 251 -24.25 -38.18 -19.39
CA ALA A 251 -23.39 -39.34 -19.74
C ALA A 251 -24.01 -40.77 -19.87
N VAL A 252 -23.84 -41.39 -21.05
CA VAL A 252 -24.14 -42.83 -21.25
C VAL A 252 -22.88 -43.65 -20.99
N ASP A 253 -23.01 -44.70 -20.18
CA ASP A 253 -21.97 -45.72 -19.96
C ASP A 253 -21.48 -46.31 -21.31
N PRO A 254 -20.15 -46.41 -21.58
CA PRO A 254 -19.64 -47.10 -22.76
C PRO A 254 -20.13 -48.54 -22.90
N GLU A 255 -20.57 -49.18 -21.80
CA GLU A 255 -21.12 -50.53 -21.77
C GLU A 255 -22.68 -50.57 -21.74
N GLY A 256 -23.35 -49.41 -21.77
CA GLY A 256 -24.77 -49.30 -22.12
C GLY A 256 -25.79 -49.62 -21.02
N ILE A 257 -25.45 -49.51 -19.72
CA ILE A 257 -26.38 -49.96 -18.65
C ILE A 257 -26.74 -48.85 -17.62
N GLY A 258 -26.15 -47.65 -17.67
CA GLY A 258 -26.43 -46.61 -16.66
C GLY A 258 -26.40 -45.16 -17.16
N VAL A 259 -27.25 -44.34 -16.54
CA VAL A 259 -27.16 -42.87 -16.56
C VAL A 259 -26.06 -42.48 -15.57
N LEU A 260 -24.94 -41.96 -16.06
CA LEU A 260 -23.87 -41.46 -15.21
C LEU A 260 -24.15 -40.00 -14.81
N PRO A 261 -23.74 -39.54 -13.62
CA PRO A 261 -23.80 -38.11 -13.30
C PRO A 261 -23.01 -37.31 -14.36
N PRO A 262 -23.43 -36.08 -14.72
CA PRO A 262 -22.83 -35.38 -15.82
C PRO A 262 -21.38 -35.06 -15.47
N GLN A 263 -20.48 -35.18 -16.46
CA GLN A 263 -19.10 -34.76 -16.24
C GLN A 263 -19.07 -33.24 -16.12
N ILE A 264 -18.85 -32.77 -14.90
CA ILE A 264 -18.69 -31.36 -14.58
C ILE A 264 -17.23 -31.00 -14.73
N ARG A 265 -16.97 -29.93 -15.46
CA ARG A 265 -15.68 -29.25 -15.42
C ARG A 265 -15.94 -27.81 -15.05
N ILE A 266 -15.32 -27.36 -13.96
CA ILE A 266 -15.21 -25.93 -13.71
C ILE A 266 -14.14 -25.42 -14.68
N VAL A 267 -14.55 -24.54 -15.59
CA VAL A 267 -13.64 -23.94 -16.57
C VAL A 267 -13.63 -22.43 -16.39
N PRO A 268 -12.52 -21.76 -16.72
CA PRO A 268 -12.47 -20.32 -16.69
C PRO A 268 -13.59 -19.73 -17.55
N ALA A 269 -14.42 -18.87 -16.96
CA ALA A 269 -15.34 -18.03 -17.70
C ALA A 269 -14.46 -17.16 -18.62
N GLY A 270 -14.57 -17.32 -19.93
CA GLY A 270 -13.86 -16.43 -20.86
C GLY A 270 -14.27 -14.99 -20.55
N ASN A 271 -13.32 -14.20 -20.03
CA ASN A 271 -13.47 -12.82 -19.56
C ASN A 271 -14.61 -12.08 -20.26
N LYS A 272 -15.79 -11.98 -19.63
CA LYS A 272 -16.68 -10.84 -19.88
C LYS A 272 -16.10 -9.66 -19.11
N GLY A 273 -14.94 -9.19 -19.56
CA GLY A 273 -14.07 -8.29 -18.82
C GLY A 273 -14.77 -6.97 -18.52
N SER A 274 -14.84 -6.61 -17.24
CA SER A 274 -15.06 -5.23 -16.84
C SER A 274 -13.97 -4.38 -17.49
N LYS A 275 -14.37 -3.23 -18.05
CA LYS A 275 -13.43 -2.20 -18.49
C LYS A 275 -13.32 -1.18 -17.37
N TYR A 276 -12.10 -0.77 -17.08
CA TYR A 276 -11.84 0.20 -16.04
C TYR A 276 -11.31 1.46 -16.65
N PHE A 277 -11.63 2.58 -16.01
CA PHE A 277 -11.23 3.90 -16.47
C PHE A 277 -10.83 4.74 -15.28
N VAL A 278 -9.95 5.70 -15.53
CA VAL A 278 -9.55 6.72 -14.57
C VAL A 278 -9.80 8.10 -15.18
N ALA A 279 -10.29 9.04 -14.38
CA ALA A 279 -10.33 10.45 -14.73
C ALA A 279 -9.59 11.24 -13.66
N ARG A 280 -8.83 12.27 -14.07
CA ARG A 280 -8.08 13.15 -13.18
C ARG A 280 -8.57 14.57 -13.41
N TYR A 281 -9.49 15.10 -12.63
CA TYR A 281 -10.11 16.37 -12.99
C TYR A 281 -9.11 17.54 -13.01
N PRO A 282 -9.16 18.39 -14.04
CA PRO A 282 -10.18 18.47 -15.10
C PRO A 282 -9.84 17.75 -16.44
N LYS A 283 -9.06 16.66 -16.43
CA LYS A 283 -8.67 15.88 -17.61
C LYS A 283 -9.73 14.85 -18.03
N ASP A 284 -9.61 14.40 -19.27
CA ASP A 284 -10.45 13.38 -19.87
C ASP A 284 -10.34 12.02 -19.18
N LYS A 285 -11.41 11.24 -19.32
CA LYS A 285 -11.50 9.84 -18.88
C LYS A 285 -10.64 8.95 -19.78
N GLU A 286 -9.70 8.21 -19.20
CA GLU A 286 -8.76 7.33 -19.91
C GLU A 286 -8.95 5.87 -19.48
N PRO A 287 -8.73 4.89 -20.40
CA PRO A 287 -8.72 3.48 -20.02
C PRO A 287 -7.65 3.17 -18.97
N TYR A 288 -8.01 2.38 -17.97
CA TYR A 288 -7.08 1.89 -16.95
C TYR A 288 -6.72 0.43 -17.22
N HIS A 289 -5.42 0.15 -17.22
CA HIS A 289 -4.88 -1.15 -17.57
C HIS A 289 -4.22 -1.82 -16.36
N PHE A 290 -4.68 -3.03 -16.03
CA PHE A 290 -4.03 -3.91 -15.07
C PHE A 290 -2.92 -4.73 -15.77
N ASN A 291 -1.79 -4.93 -15.08
CA ASN A 291 -0.64 -5.68 -15.58
C ASN A 291 -0.69 -7.18 -15.19
N SER A 292 0.38 -7.92 -15.49
CA SER A 292 0.50 -9.37 -15.22
C SER A 292 0.38 -9.76 -13.75
N GLU A 293 0.53 -8.82 -12.82
CA GLU A 293 0.41 -9.01 -11.37
C GLU A 293 -0.87 -8.42 -10.79
N LYS A 294 -1.85 -8.06 -11.65
CA LYS A 294 -3.11 -7.37 -11.28
C LYS A 294 -2.92 -6.00 -10.62
N LYS A 295 -1.72 -5.40 -10.72
CA LYS A 295 -1.47 -4.00 -10.35
C LYS A 295 -1.77 -3.10 -11.54
N GLY A 296 -2.42 -1.97 -11.31
CA GLY A 296 -2.66 -0.99 -12.36
C GLY A 296 -1.55 0.07 -12.46
N THR A 297 -1.73 1.04 -13.34
CA THR A 297 -0.80 2.18 -13.50
C THR A 297 -0.70 3.00 -12.23
N GLU A 298 0.52 3.42 -11.88
CA GLU A 298 0.81 4.29 -10.74
C GLU A 298 0.49 5.76 -11.05
N PHE A 299 0.00 6.48 -10.04
CA PHE A 299 -0.33 7.90 -10.09
C PHE A 299 0.30 8.64 -8.94
N ILE A 300 0.74 9.87 -9.18
CA ILE A 300 1.18 10.80 -8.14
C ILE A 300 0.12 11.89 -8.02
N PRO A 301 -0.65 11.93 -6.90
CA PRO A 301 -1.71 12.91 -6.71
C PRO A 301 -1.15 14.33 -6.53
N GLU A 302 -1.77 15.28 -7.21
CA GLU A 302 -1.51 16.72 -7.09
C GLU A 302 -2.45 17.39 -6.08
N LYS A 303 -2.11 18.60 -5.65
CA LYS A 303 -2.91 19.32 -4.65
C LYS A 303 -4.31 19.63 -5.21
N GLU A 304 -5.34 19.35 -4.39
CA GLU A 304 -6.75 19.58 -4.74
C GLU A 304 -7.22 18.80 -5.98
N GLU A 305 -6.45 17.78 -6.40
CA GLU A 305 -6.83 16.89 -7.48
C GLU A 305 -7.96 15.94 -7.07
N ILE A 306 -8.86 15.65 -8.00
CA ILE A 306 -9.86 14.59 -7.87
C ILE A 306 -9.50 13.47 -8.85
N ILE A 307 -9.26 12.28 -8.31
CA ILE A 307 -9.00 11.06 -9.07
C ILE A 307 -10.24 10.17 -8.97
N GLU A 308 -10.95 10.00 -10.08
CA GLU A 308 -12.14 9.15 -10.15
C GLU A 308 -11.80 7.85 -10.88
N PHE A 309 -12.13 6.72 -10.26
CA PHE A 309 -11.96 5.39 -10.83
C PHE A 309 -13.31 4.74 -11.11
N PHE A 310 -13.49 4.20 -12.32
CA PHE A 310 -14.79 3.67 -12.77
C PHE A 310 -14.69 2.24 -13.27
N GLU A 311 -15.68 1.42 -12.92
CA GLU A 311 -15.97 0.13 -13.55
C GLU A 311 -17.12 0.27 -14.56
N GLU A 312 -16.88 -0.10 -15.82
CA GLU A 312 -17.91 -0.23 -16.85
C GLU A 312 -18.05 -1.69 -17.30
N LYS A 313 -19.27 -2.22 -17.32
CA LYS A 313 -19.55 -3.55 -17.86
C LYS A 313 -19.47 -3.52 -19.39
N ALA A 314 -18.71 -4.45 -19.98
CA ALA A 314 -18.78 -4.69 -21.41
C ALA A 314 -20.22 -5.11 -21.78
N GLN A 315 -20.85 -4.35 -22.68
CA GLN A 315 -22.18 -4.65 -23.24
C GLN A 315 -22.15 -5.93 -24.08
#